data_AF-A0A9P7E4N7-F1
#
_entry.id   AF-A0A9P7E4N7-F1
#
_cell.length_a   1.000
_cell.length_b   1.000
_cell.length_c   1.000
_cell.angle_alpha   90.00
_cell.angle_beta   90.00
_cell.angle_gamma   90.00
#
_symmetry.space_group_name_H-M   'P 1'
#
loop_
_entity.id
_entity.type
_entity.pdbx_description
1 polymer ?
#
loop_
_entity_poly.entity_id
_entity_poly.type
_entity_poly.pdbx_seq_one_letter_code
_entity_poly.pdbx_strand_id
1 'polypeptide(L)'
;MSSQTFYASSTCSKCIQPSPHHCPRVHLSKEAQTLLAASRHEKSCPFKTELDDAWSQIDECVKTIASSNGKTICHVQHDLYMGQRLLQSKCSKLSSSGKVILWDLVQENHAEYHELSDDAKASLLKEYEEHKAMKTTGTHISTKSKVNDVTQTLKAIKNELNSLRCWTGAETILYTTHGSTDLLLCGIAFATEDVQDFMESVMNLDNQDLISKMEGFAMSGMCEEATGDPDVKMQWVHYWRNVIQ
;
A
#
# COMPACT_ATOMS: atom_id res chain seq x y z
N MET A 1 -14.82 -6.37 -57.16
CA MET A 1 -14.35 -5.81 -55.87
C MET A 1 -15.10 -6.53 -54.78
N SER A 2 -14.47 -7.54 -54.17
CA SER A 2 -15.07 -8.45 -53.20
C SER A 2 -14.71 -8.00 -51.79
N SER A 3 -15.68 -7.47 -51.06
CA SER A 3 -15.54 -7.10 -49.65
C SER A 3 -15.72 -8.35 -48.80
N GLN A 4 -14.64 -8.79 -48.14
CA GLN A 4 -14.64 -9.94 -47.24
C GLN A 4 -14.62 -9.42 -45.80
N THR A 5 -15.75 -9.53 -45.11
CA THR A 5 -15.91 -9.12 -43.70
C THR A 5 -15.45 -10.22 -42.77
N PHE A 6 -14.42 -9.94 -41.98
CA PHE A 6 -13.96 -10.81 -40.90
C PHE A 6 -14.65 -10.41 -39.59
N TYR A 7 -15.43 -11.33 -39.02
CA TYR A 7 -15.91 -11.23 -37.64
C TYR A 7 -14.80 -11.71 -36.71
N ALA A 8 -14.17 -10.80 -35.98
CA ALA A 8 -13.23 -11.14 -34.92
C ALA A 8 -14.02 -11.56 -33.66
N SER A 9 -13.83 -12.80 -33.22
CA SER A 9 -14.34 -13.29 -31.95
C SER A 9 -13.60 -12.58 -30.80
N SER A 10 -14.33 -11.83 -29.96
CA SER A 10 -13.76 -11.14 -28.81
C SER A 10 -13.29 -12.15 -27.74
N THR A 11 -11.99 -12.37 -27.65
CA THR A 11 -11.38 -13.08 -26.52
C THR A 11 -11.17 -12.09 -25.37
N CYS A 12 -11.78 -12.40 -24.24
CA CYS A 12 -11.76 -11.58 -23.03
C CYS A 12 -10.36 -11.60 -22.40
N SER A 13 -9.70 -10.44 -22.35
CA SER A 13 -8.37 -10.22 -21.76
C SER A 13 -8.34 -10.63 -20.28
N LYS A 14 -7.57 -11.67 -19.96
CA LYS A 14 -7.39 -12.20 -18.60
C LYS A 14 -6.40 -11.33 -17.83
N CYS A 15 -6.76 -10.95 -16.60
CA CYS A 15 -5.84 -10.29 -15.68
C CYS A 15 -4.83 -11.33 -15.20
N ILE A 16 -3.53 -11.12 -15.45
CA ILE A 16 -2.46 -11.98 -14.92
C ILE A 16 -2.38 -11.71 -13.41
N GLN A 17 -3.01 -12.57 -12.63
CA GLN A 17 -2.52 -12.81 -11.30
C GLN A 17 -1.25 -13.67 -11.45
N PRO A 18 -0.23 -13.49 -10.60
CA PRO A 18 0.98 -14.33 -10.62
C PRO A 18 0.56 -15.78 -10.78
N SER A 19 1.20 -16.49 -11.73
CA SER A 19 0.92 -17.90 -12.02
C SER A 19 0.83 -18.62 -10.68
N PRO A 20 -0.37 -19.10 -10.29
CA PRO A 20 -0.55 -19.63 -8.96
C PRO A 20 0.46 -20.77 -8.83
N HIS A 21 1.39 -20.63 -7.87
CA HIS A 21 2.40 -21.64 -7.63
C HIS A 21 1.72 -23.01 -7.70
N HIS A 22 2.19 -23.85 -8.62
CA HIS A 22 1.66 -25.19 -8.84
C HIS A 22 2.02 -26.05 -7.63
N CYS A 23 1.39 -25.79 -6.50
CA CYS A 23 1.31 -26.72 -5.39
C CYS A 23 0.66 -27.97 -5.99
N PRO A 24 1.37 -29.12 -6.02
CA PRO A 24 0.80 -30.36 -6.51
C PRO A 24 -0.57 -30.56 -5.86
N ARG A 25 -1.64 -30.63 -6.66
CA ARG A 25 -2.98 -30.82 -6.12
C ARG A 25 -3.03 -32.24 -5.56
N VAL A 26 -2.87 -32.34 -4.24
CA VAL A 26 -3.02 -33.60 -3.53
C VAL A 26 -4.51 -33.96 -3.59
N HIS A 27 -4.86 -34.87 -4.50
CA HIS A 27 -6.20 -35.44 -4.58
C HIS A 27 -6.37 -36.43 -3.43
N LEU A 28 -6.87 -35.93 -2.30
CA LEU A 28 -7.27 -36.76 -1.17
C LEU A 28 -8.54 -37.55 -1.52
N SER A 29 -8.61 -38.81 -1.08
CA SER A 29 -9.84 -39.60 -1.15
C SER A 29 -10.97 -38.91 -0.38
N LYS A 30 -12.24 -39.22 -0.70
CA LYS A 30 -13.40 -38.66 0.02
C LYS A 30 -13.31 -38.93 1.53
N GLU A 31 -12.83 -40.10 1.92
CA GLU A 31 -12.60 -40.48 3.32
C GLU A 31 -11.47 -39.67 3.97
N ALA A 32 -10.37 -39.43 3.25
CA ALA A 32 -9.29 -38.58 3.75
C ALA A 32 -9.72 -37.12 3.92
N GLN A 33 -10.60 -36.61 3.04
CA GLN A 33 -11.15 -35.26 3.16
C GLN A 33 -12.06 -35.11 4.38
N THR A 34 -12.94 -36.09 4.65
CA THR A 34 -13.82 -36.05 5.83
C THR A 34 -13.04 -36.17 7.14
N LEU A 35 -12.02 -37.05 7.19
CA LEU A 35 -11.12 -37.16 8.34
C LEU A 35 -10.33 -35.86 8.57
N LEU A 36 -9.83 -35.23 7.51
CA LEU A 36 -9.07 -33.99 7.61
C LEU A 36 -9.97 -32.82 8.05
N ALA A 37 -11.20 -32.76 7.57
CA ALA A 37 -12.20 -31.79 8.03
C ALA A 37 -12.53 -32.01 9.52
N ALA A 38 -12.77 -33.25 9.94
CA ALA A 38 -13.02 -33.59 11.34
C ALA A 38 -11.84 -33.18 12.25
N SER A 39 -10.60 -33.47 11.84
CA SER A 39 -9.40 -33.07 12.58
C SER A 39 -9.22 -31.55 12.65
N ARG A 40 -9.54 -30.82 11.57
CA ARG A 40 -9.54 -29.35 11.58
C ARG A 40 -10.59 -28.81 12.55
N HIS A 41 -11.78 -29.39 12.57
CA HIS A 41 -12.83 -29.00 13.49
C HIS A 41 -12.41 -29.25 14.94
N GLU A 42 -11.93 -30.46 15.26
CA GLU A 42 -11.43 -30.83 16.58
C GLU A 42 -10.34 -29.88 17.09
N LYS A 43 -9.38 -29.49 16.22
CA LYS A 43 -8.33 -28.52 16.56
C LYS A 43 -8.84 -27.08 16.69
N SER A 44 -9.88 -26.71 15.95
CA SER A 44 -10.45 -25.37 16.00
C SER A 44 -11.43 -25.16 17.15
N CYS A 45 -12.05 -26.23 17.64
CA CYS A 45 -12.99 -26.19 18.76
C CYS A 45 -12.41 -25.56 20.02
N PRO A 46 -11.24 -25.98 20.56
CA PRO A 46 -10.71 -25.39 21.79
C PRO A 46 -10.39 -23.91 21.62
N PHE A 47 -9.83 -23.51 20.46
CA PHE A 47 -9.58 -22.09 20.18
C PHE A 47 -10.88 -21.26 20.16
N LYS A 48 -11.96 -21.78 19.58
CA LYS A 48 -13.26 -21.10 19.60
C LYS A 48 -13.83 -21.00 21.01
N THR A 49 -13.77 -22.08 21.78
CA THR A 49 -14.21 -22.09 23.18
C THR A 49 -13.42 -21.10 24.02
N GLU A 50 -12.08 -21.08 23.91
CA GLU A 50 -11.22 -20.10 24.60
C GLU A 50 -11.54 -18.65 24.18
N LEU A 51 -11.84 -18.42 22.90
CA LEU A 51 -12.20 -17.11 22.38
C LEU A 51 -13.58 -16.65 22.90
N ASP A 52 -14.56 -17.55 22.94
CA ASP A 52 -15.89 -17.29 23.51
C ASP A 52 -15.81 -17.06 25.03
N ASP A 53 -14.96 -17.81 25.73
CA ASP A 53 -14.67 -17.61 27.16
C ASP A 53 -14.02 -16.25 27.42
N ALA A 54 -13.06 -15.84 26.58
CA ALA A 54 -12.42 -14.53 26.68
C ALA A 54 -13.42 -13.40 26.42
N TRP A 55 -14.29 -13.52 25.43
CA TRP A 55 -15.35 -12.55 25.19
C TRP A 55 -16.34 -12.45 26.35
N SER A 56 -16.68 -13.59 26.96
CA SER A 56 -17.54 -13.64 28.14
C SER A 56 -16.89 -12.94 29.34
N GLN A 57 -15.58 -13.14 29.56
CA GLN A 57 -14.83 -12.43 30.60
C GLN A 57 -14.81 -10.91 30.37
N ILE A 58 -14.60 -10.47 29.12
CA ILE A 58 -14.64 -9.05 28.76
C ILE A 58 -16.02 -8.46 29.06
N ASP A 59 -17.10 -9.15 28.71
CA ASP A 59 -18.47 -8.70 28.96
C ASP A 59 -18.77 -8.56 30.46
N GLU A 60 -18.34 -9.52 31.28
CA GLU A 60 -18.46 -9.44 32.74
C GLU A 60 -17.61 -8.30 33.34
N CYS A 61 -16.40 -8.07 32.82
CA CYS A 61 -15.59 -6.91 33.20
C CYS A 61 -16.30 -5.59 32.86
N VAL A 62 -16.89 -5.49 31.67
CA VAL A 62 -17.66 -4.30 31.25
C VAL A 62 -18.84 -4.05 32.18
N LYS A 63 -19.62 -5.08 32.53
CA LYS A 63 -20.75 -4.97 33.48
C LYS A 63 -20.29 -4.52 34.87
N THR A 64 -19.14 -5.04 35.34
CA THR A 64 -18.55 -4.66 36.63
C THR A 64 -18.10 -3.20 36.63
N ILE A 65 -17.45 -2.73 35.56
CA ILE A 65 -17.03 -1.32 35.42
C ILE A 65 -18.25 -0.41 35.35
N ALA A 66 -19.27 -0.78 34.55
CA ALA A 66 -20.51 -0.02 34.42
C ALA A 66 -21.22 0.14 35.78
N SER A 67 -21.37 -0.96 36.52
CA SER A 67 -22.04 -0.98 37.83
C SER A 67 -21.26 -0.20 38.90
N SER A 68 -19.94 -0.35 38.95
CA SER A 68 -19.10 0.34 39.95
C SER A 68 -19.02 1.85 39.73
N ASN A 69 -19.16 2.32 38.49
CA ASN A 69 -19.03 3.74 38.14
C ASN A 69 -20.38 4.44 37.86
N GLY A 70 -21.50 3.74 38.00
CA GLY A 70 -22.83 4.29 37.68
C GLY A 70 -22.99 4.66 36.20
N LYS A 71 -22.29 3.97 35.30
CA LYS A 71 -22.31 4.20 33.85
C LYS A 71 -23.12 3.14 33.14
N THR A 72 -23.59 3.44 31.93
CA THR A 72 -24.25 2.44 31.08
C THR A 72 -23.22 1.51 30.44
N ILE A 73 -23.61 0.25 30.20
CA ILE A 73 -22.78 -0.76 29.52
C ILE A 73 -22.31 -0.23 28.16
N CYS A 74 -23.20 0.36 27.36
CA CYS A 74 -22.87 0.90 26.04
C CYS A 74 -21.78 1.98 26.09
N HIS A 75 -21.79 2.83 27.13
CA HIS A 75 -20.79 3.88 27.29
C HIS A 75 -19.41 3.29 27.60
N VAL A 76 -19.35 2.28 28.49
CA VAL A 76 -18.10 1.57 28.82
C VAL A 76 -17.57 0.80 27.61
N GLN A 77 -18.44 0.12 26.85
CA GLN A 77 -18.05 -0.56 25.60
C GLN A 77 -17.48 0.44 24.60
N HIS A 78 -18.18 1.55 24.36
CA HIS A 78 -17.71 2.60 23.45
C HIS A 78 -16.32 3.11 23.86
N ASP A 79 -16.10 3.39 25.13
CA ASP A 79 -14.81 3.86 25.64
C ASP A 79 -13.70 2.80 25.53
N LEU A 80 -14.01 1.51 25.72
CA LEU A 80 -13.02 0.43 25.51
C LEU A 80 -12.66 0.25 24.05
N TYR A 81 -13.66 0.19 23.15
CA TYR A 81 -13.44 -0.01 21.72
C TYR A 81 -12.80 1.21 21.05
N MET A 82 -13.19 2.43 21.42
CA MET A 82 -12.64 3.66 20.84
C MET A 82 -11.40 4.15 21.58
N GLY A 83 -11.32 3.96 22.90
CA GLY A 83 -10.17 4.34 23.72
C GLY A 83 -8.91 3.51 23.40
N GLN A 84 -9.06 2.25 22.99
CA GLN A 84 -7.91 1.47 22.49
C GLN A 84 -7.28 2.08 21.24
N ARG A 85 -8.06 2.71 20.35
CA ARG A 85 -7.56 3.36 19.14
C ARG A 85 -6.72 4.62 19.46
N LEU A 86 -7.10 5.32 20.54
CA LEU A 86 -6.35 6.45 21.10
C LEU A 86 -5.08 6.02 21.85
N LEU A 87 -5.04 4.78 22.38
CA LEU A 87 -3.84 4.22 23.02
C LEU A 87 -2.87 3.63 22.00
N GLN A 88 -3.35 3.01 20.92
CA GLN A 88 -2.50 2.52 19.83
C GLN A 88 -1.82 3.67 19.07
N SER A 89 -2.49 4.81 18.88
CA SER A 89 -1.88 6.01 18.28
C SER A 89 -0.88 6.74 19.20
N LYS A 90 -0.85 6.43 20.49
CA LYS A 90 0.16 6.95 21.44
C LYS A 90 1.40 6.07 21.59
N CYS A 91 1.46 4.92 20.90
CA CYS A 91 2.55 3.96 21.00
C CYS A 91 3.32 3.77 19.69
N SER A 92 3.61 4.85 18.96
CA SER A 92 4.98 5.01 18.46
C SER A 92 5.68 5.94 19.45
N LYS A 93 6.22 5.38 20.53
CA LYS A 93 7.26 6.08 21.29
C LYS A 93 8.28 6.50 20.24
N LEU A 94 8.37 7.80 19.94
CA LEU A 94 9.57 8.41 19.38
C LEU A 94 10.70 7.78 20.18
N SER A 95 11.49 6.93 19.51
CA SER A 95 12.64 6.30 20.12
C SER A 95 13.46 7.41 20.78
N SER A 96 14.17 7.12 21.86
CA SER A 96 15.07 8.11 22.50
C SER A 96 15.95 8.84 21.47
N SER A 97 16.29 8.17 20.36
CA SER A 97 16.97 8.74 19.20
C SER A 97 16.19 9.87 18.50
N GLY A 98 14.88 9.76 18.28
CA GLY A 98 14.11 10.82 17.61
C GLY A 98 14.03 12.12 18.41
N LYS A 99 14.07 12.04 19.74
CA LYS A 99 14.14 13.24 20.60
C LYS A 99 15.49 13.94 20.49
N VAL A 100 16.59 13.19 20.41
CA VAL A 100 17.94 13.75 20.26
C VAL A 100 18.05 14.46 18.91
N ILE A 101 17.63 13.82 17.82
CA ILE A 101 17.65 14.40 16.47
C ILE A 101 16.83 15.71 16.40
N LEU A 102 15.65 15.76 17.03
CA LEU A 102 14.84 16.98 17.04
C LEU A 102 15.52 18.11 17.83
N TRP A 103 16.16 17.78 18.96
CA TRP A 103 16.92 18.77 19.73
C TRP A 103 18.13 19.30 18.97
N ASP A 104 18.86 18.43 18.27
CA ASP A 104 20.00 18.81 17.44
C ASP A 104 19.57 19.75 16.31
N LEU A 105 18.50 19.41 15.58
CA LEU A 105 17.89 20.28 14.57
C LEU A 105 17.46 21.63 15.14
N VAL A 106 16.84 21.67 16.32
CA VAL A 106 16.44 22.92 16.96
C VAL A 106 17.68 23.74 17.34
N GLN A 107 18.75 23.12 17.83
CA GLN A 107 19.98 23.81 18.20
C GLN A 107 20.73 24.37 16.99
N GLU A 108 20.85 23.60 15.90
CA GLU A 108 21.47 24.04 14.65
C GLU A 108 20.78 25.27 14.06
N ASN A 109 19.44 25.27 14.04
CA ASN A 109 18.64 26.37 13.49
C ASN A 109 18.43 27.52 14.49
N HIS A 110 18.83 27.36 15.76
CA HIS A 110 18.57 28.36 16.80
C HIS A 110 19.34 29.66 16.55
N ALA A 111 20.62 29.56 16.17
CA ALA A 111 21.45 30.73 15.91
C ALA A 111 20.93 31.53 14.69
N GLU A 112 20.65 30.83 13.59
CA GLU A 112 20.09 31.44 12.37
C GLU A 112 18.75 32.12 12.63
N TYR A 113 17.87 31.50 13.42
CA TYR A 113 16.59 32.10 13.78
C TYR A 113 16.75 33.39 14.58
N HIS A 114 17.73 33.49 15.47
CA HIS A 114 17.95 34.72 16.24
C HIS A 114 18.57 35.84 15.41
N GLU A 115 19.35 35.51 14.38
CA GLU A 115 19.91 36.48 13.43
C GLU A 115 18.87 37.09 12.48
N LEU A 116 17.72 36.43 12.29
CA LEU A 116 16.63 36.96 11.47
C LEU A 116 16.01 38.23 12.07
N SER A 117 15.72 39.19 11.20
CA SER A 117 14.92 40.36 11.57
C SER A 117 13.49 39.97 11.95
N ASP A 118 12.83 40.82 12.73
CA ASP A 118 11.45 40.57 13.18
C ASP A 118 10.47 40.48 12.00
N ASP A 119 10.72 41.23 10.92
CA ASP A 119 9.93 41.16 9.68
C ASP A 119 10.06 39.80 8.98
N ALA A 120 11.27 39.23 8.93
CA ALA A 120 11.51 37.92 8.35
C ALA A 120 10.85 36.81 9.18
N LYS A 121 10.92 36.92 10.52
CA LYS A 121 10.22 36.02 11.45
C LYS A 121 8.71 36.07 11.26
N ALA A 122 8.13 37.27 11.11
CA ALA A 122 6.70 37.43 10.86
C ALA A 122 6.27 36.80 9.52
N SER A 123 7.11 36.93 8.48
CA SER A 123 6.86 36.28 7.19
C SER A 123 6.86 34.75 7.30
N LEU A 124 7.83 34.17 8.01
CA LEU A 124 7.89 32.71 8.23
C LEU A 124 6.69 32.20 9.03
N LEU A 125 6.28 32.92 10.08
CA LEU A 125 5.09 32.56 10.85
C LEU A 125 3.82 32.60 10.00
N LYS A 126 3.71 33.58 9.09
CA LYS A 126 2.59 33.68 8.15
C LYS A 126 2.58 32.50 7.18
N GLU A 127 3.72 32.19 6.55
CA GLU A 127 3.86 31.04 5.66
C GLU A 127 3.54 29.72 6.39
N TYR A 128 4.01 29.58 7.64
CA TYR A 128 3.71 28.42 8.47
C TYR A 128 2.21 28.28 8.77
N GLU A 129 1.51 29.37 9.11
CA GLU A 129 0.06 29.32 9.34
C GLU A 129 -0.72 29.06 8.05
N GLU A 130 -0.28 29.57 6.89
CA GLU A 130 -0.85 29.22 5.58
C GLU A 130 -0.64 27.73 5.26
N HIS A 131 0.57 27.21 5.46
CA HIS A 131 0.89 25.80 5.27
C HIS A 131 0.08 24.91 6.22
N LYS A 132 -0.06 25.31 7.48
CA LYS A 132 -0.89 24.64 8.49
C LYS A 132 -2.36 24.67 8.09
N ALA A 133 -2.89 25.81 7.65
CA ALA A 133 -4.26 25.90 7.16
C ALA A 133 -4.50 24.98 5.95
N MET A 134 -3.56 24.94 5.00
CA MET A 134 -3.59 24.04 3.86
C MET A 134 -3.56 22.56 4.28
N LYS A 135 -2.70 22.21 5.25
CA LYS A 135 -2.58 20.85 5.80
C LYS A 135 -3.80 20.43 6.62
N THR A 136 -4.44 21.37 7.32
CA THR A 136 -5.67 21.13 8.10
C THR A 136 -6.89 20.97 7.20
N THR A 137 -6.84 21.53 5.98
CA THR A 137 -7.88 21.37 4.94
C THR A 137 -7.73 20.07 4.15
N GLY A 138 -6.66 19.31 4.39
CA GLY A 138 -6.60 17.91 4.01
C GLY A 138 -7.61 17.13 4.85
N THR A 139 -8.87 17.09 4.39
CA THR A 139 -9.89 16.14 4.88
C THR A 139 -9.18 14.83 5.13
N HIS A 140 -9.38 14.21 6.30
CA HIS A 140 -8.69 12.98 6.68
C HIS A 140 -9.11 11.85 5.73
N ILE A 141 -8.55 11.83 4.51
CA ILE A 141 -8.83 10.84 3.49
C ILE A 141 -8.24 9.57 4.07
N SER A 142 -9.12 8.72 4.59
CA SER A 142 -8.72 7.44 5.15
C SER A 142 -7.84 6.71 4.13
N THR A 143 -6.84 5.96 4.61
CA THR A 143 -5.99 5.12 3.75
C THR A 143 -6.84 4.28 2.80
N LYS A 144 -7.99 3.79 3.27
CA LYS A 144 -8.98 3.07 2.45
C LYS A 144 -9.52 3.89 1.27
N SER A 145 -9.86 5.16 1.50
CA SER A 145 -10.31 6.05 0.41
C SER A 145 -9.19 6.29 -0.59
N LYS A 146 -7.96 6.59 -0.14
CA LYS A 146 -6.80 6.75 -1.04
C LYS A 146 -6.58 5.51 -1.91
N VAL A 147 -6.59 4.33 -1.31
CA VAL A 147 -6.44 3.05 -2.03
C VAL A 147 -7.57 2.86 -3.05
N ASN A 148 -8.82 3.17 -2.67
CA ASN A 148 -9.95 3.10 -3.57
C ASN A 148 -9.83 4.06 -4.75
N ASP A 149 -9.43 5.31 -4.51
CA ASP A 149 -9.28 6.34 -5.53
C ASP A 149 -8.19 5.95 -6.54
N VAL A 150 -7.04 5.45 -6.05
CA VAL A 150 -5.97 4.93 -6.90
C VAL A 150 -6.46 3.73 -7.72
N THR A 151 -7.16 2.78 -7.08
CA THR A 151 -7.69 1.58 -7.77
C THR A 151 -8.69 1.95 -8.87
N GLN A 152 -9.59 2.90 -8.61
CA GLN A 152 -10.56 3.36 -9.61
C GLN A 152 -9.88 4.10 -10.76
N THR A 153 -8.89 4.94 -10.45
CA THR A 153 -8.12 5.67 -11.46
C THR A 153 -7.34 4.71 -12.36
N LEU A 154 -6.64 3.72 -11.78
CA LEU A 154 -5.91 2.69 -12.54
C LEU A 154 -6.84 1.83 -13.40
N LYS A 155 -8.06 1.54 -12.92
CA LYS A 155 -9.07 0.86 -13.71
C LYS A 155 -9.52 1.69 -14.92
N ALA A 156 -9.71 3.01 -14.75
CA ALA A 156 -10.04 3.90 -15.86
C ALA A 156 -8.90 3.95 -16.88
N ILE A 157 -7.65 4.14 -16.43
CA ILE A 157 -6.46 4.14 -17.31
C ILE A 157 -6.36 2.82 -18.08
N LYS A 158 -6.56 1.68 -17.42
CA LYS A 158 -6.57 0.37 -18.08
C LYS A 158 -7.61 0.30 -19.21
N ASN A 159 -8.80 0.86 -19.02
CA ASN A 159 -9.83 0.87 -20.06
C ASN A 159 -9.45 1.76 -21.25
N GLU A 160 -8.85 2.93 -20.98
CA GLU A 160 -8.35 3.83 -22.03
C GLU A 160 -7.22 3.18 -22.83
N LEU A 161 -6.27 2.49 -22.17
CA LEU A 161 -5.18 1.78 -22.83
C LEU A 161 -5.68 0.62 -23.70
N ASN A 162 -6.67 -0.14 -23.23
CA ASN A 162 -7.30 -1.17 -24.06
C ASN A 162 -8.04 -0.58 -25.26
N SER A 163 -8.70 0.56 -25.07
CA SER A 163 -9.35 1.28 -26.18
C SER A 163 -8.31 1.72 -27.20
N LEU A 164 -7.20 2.34 -26.75
CA LEU A 164 -6.10 2.77 -27.61
C LEU A 164 -5.54 1.61 -28.46
N ARG A 165 -5.34 0.43 -27.86
CA ARG A 165 -4.98 -0.80 -28.58
C ARG A 165 -5.99 -1.12 -29.68
N CYS A 166 -7.29 -1.10 -29.39
CA CYS A 166 -8.32 -1.41 -30.39
C CYS A 166 -8.33 -0.41 -31.57
N TRP A 167 -8.05 0.87 -31.33
CA TRP A 167 -8.08 1.90 -32.37
C TRP A 167 -6.81 1.95 -33.21
N THR A 168 -5.66 1.73 -32.59
CA THR A 168 -4.36 2.04 -33.22
C THR A 168 -3.46 0.82 -33.39
N GLY A 169 -3.79 -0.30 -32.74
CA GLY A 169 -2.89 -1.45 -32.62
C GLY A 169 -1.68 -1.17 -31.71
N ALA A 170 -1.68 -0.08 -30.94
CA ALA A 170 -0.61 0.21 -30.01
C ALA A 170 -0.65 -0.76 -28.83
N GLU A 171 0.46 -1.46 -28.60
CA GLU A 171 0.68 -2.31 -27.44
C GLU A 171 1.34 -1.50 -26.32
N THR A 172 0.92 -1.70 -25.07
CA THR A 172 1.35 -0.89 -23.93
C THR A 172 1.66 -1.76 -22.71
N ILE A 173 2.72 -1.40 -22.00
CA ILE A 173 3.04 -1.89 -20.65
C ILE A 173 3.02 -0.69 -19.69
N LEU A 174 2.31 -0.81 -18.57
CA LEU A 174 2.18 0.19 -17.52
C LEU A 174 2.59 -0.40 -16.18
N TYR A 175 3.56 0.22 -15.54
CA TYR A 175 3.95 -0.07 -14.15
C TYR A 175 3.52 1.10 -13.26
N THR A 176 2.87 0.79 -12.15
CA THR A 176 2.54 1.78 -11.12
C THR A 176 3.06 1.30 -9.78
N THR A 177 3.83 2.15 -9.10
CA THR A 177 4.34 1.93 -7.75
C THR A 177 3.95 3.09 -6.85
N HIS A 178 3.87 2.85 -5.54
CA HIS A 178 3.72 3.93 -4.57
C HIS A 178 5.09 4.36 -4.04
N GLY A 179 5.22 5.64 -3.68
CA GLY A 179 6.42 6.19 -3.01
C GLY A 179 6.24 6.40 -1.50
N SER A 180 5.19 5.84 -0.90
CA SER A 180 4.87 6.05 0.51
C SER A 180 4.50 4.75 1.18
N THR A 181 5.04 4.53 2.38
CA THR A 181 4.72 3.40 3.27
C THR A 181 3.33 3.48 3.88
N ASP A 182 2.65 4.63 3.76
CA ASP A 182 1.33 4.86 4.38
C ASP A 182 0.18 4.19 3.62
N LEU A 183 0.45 3.72 2.38
CA LEU A 183 -0.50 3.03 1.52
C LEU A 183 -0.12 1.55 1.45
N LEU A 184 -1.04 0.66 1.84
CA LEU A 184 -0.85 -0.79 1.71
C LEU A 184 -1.18 -1.30 0.31
N LEU A 185 -0.87 -0.52 -0.73
CA LEU A 185 -1.17 -0.88 -2.11
C LEU A 185 0.09 -1.38 -2.78
N CYS A 186 0.17 -2.69 -3.02
CA CYS A 186 1.21 -3.27 -3.86
C CYS A 186 1.16 -2.66 -5.26
N GLY A 187 2.34 -2.48 -5.86
CA GLY A 187 2.47 -1.99 -7.21
C GLY A 187 1.73 -2.88 -8.20
N ILE A 188 1.24 -2.25 -9.26
CA ILE A 188 0.36 -2.86 -10.25
C ILE A 188 1.07 -2.82 -11.59
N ALA A 189 1.18 -3.98 -12.24
CA ALA A 189 1.56 -4.11 -13.63
C ALA A 189 0.31 -4.32 -14.48
N PHE A 190 0.26 -3.64 -15.62
CA PHE A 190 -0.68 -3.90 -16.69
C PHE A 190 0.10 -4.01 -17.99
N ALA A 191 -0.24 -5.01 -18.80
CA ALA A 191 0.28 -5.15 -20.15
C ALA A 191 -0.87 -5.56 -21.07
N THR A 192 -0.84 -5.08 -22.30
CA THR A 192 -1.69 -5.60 -23.37
C THR A 192 -1.20 -6.99 -23.79
N GLU A 193 -2.09 -7.77 -24.41
CA GLU A 193 -1.94 -9.22 -24.60
C GLU A 193 -0.66 -9.62 -25.35
N ASP A 194 -0.24 -8.83 -26.34
CA ASP A 194 0.88 -9.19 -27.21
C ASP A 194 2.26 -8.86 -26.59
N VAL A 195 2.29 -7.99 -25.59
CA VAL A 195 3.52 -7.57 -24.87
C VAL A 195 3.53 -8.03 -23.42
N GLN A 196 2.61 -8.92 -23.07
CA GLN A 196 2.38 -9.38 -21.71
C GLN A 196 3.62 -10.05 -21.10
N ASP A 197 4.22 -10.95 -21.87
CA ASP A 197 5.36 -11.76 -21.45
C ASP A 197 6.68 -11.15 -21.94
N PHE A 198 6.66 -9.92 -22.46
CA PHE A 198 7.84 -9.25 -23.03
C PHE A 198 8.96 -9.12 -22.00
N MET A 199 8.65 -8.67 -20.79
CA MET A 199 9.68 -8.49 -19.75
C MET A 199 10.29 -9.81 -19.30
N GLU A 200 9.48 -10.85 -19.14
CA GLU A 200 9.97 -12.17 -18.73
C GLU A 200 10.79 -12.82 -19.86
N SER A 201 10.31 -12.77 -21.09
CA SER A 201 10.95 -13.45 -22.24
C SER A 201 12.18 -12.73 -22.77
N VAL A 202 12.13 -11.40 -22.91
CA VAL A 202 13.20 -10.59 -23.53
C VAL A 202 14.20 -10.11 -22.49
N MET A 203 13.70 -9.65 -21.35
CA MET A 203 14.56 -9.06 -20.31
C MET A 203 14.94 -10.05 -19.22
N ASN A 204 14.35 -11.26 -19.19
CA ASN A 204 14.50 -12.23 -18.10
C ASN A 204 14.23 -11.58 -16.72
N LEU A 205 13.25 -10.69 -16.68
CA LEU A 205 12.82 -9.96 -15.49
C LEU A 205 11.36 -10.27 -15.20
N ASP A 206 11.12 -10.79 -14.00
CA ASP A 206 9.77 -10.95 -13.49
C ASP A 206 9.13 -9.57 -13.23
N ASN A 207 7.86 -9.42 -13.62
CA ASN A 207 7.14 -8.16 -13.47
C ASN A 207 7.01 -7.72 -12.00
N GLN A 208 6.88 -8.65 -11.05
CA GLN A 208 6.80 -8.33 -9.62
C GLN A 208 8.17 -7.95 -9.06
N ASP A 209 9.25 -8.60 -9.49
CA ASP A 209 10.61 -8.20 -9.11
C ASP A 209 10.93 -6.78 -9.58
N LEU A 210 10.56 -6.43 -10.82
CA LEU A 210 10.72 -5.07 -11.33
C LEU A 210 9.91 -4.05 -10.52
N ILE A 211 8.63 -4.33 -10.25
CA ILE A 211 7.78 -3.48 -9.41
C ILE A 211 8.39 -3.31 -8.02
N SER A 212 8.85 -4.38 -7.40
CA SER A 212 9.43 -4.36 -6.05
C SER A 212 10.70 -3.50 -6.01
N LYS A 213 11.54 -3.57 -7.05
CA LYS A 213 12.71 -2.68 -7.20
C LYS A 213 12.30 -1.23 -7.38
N MET A 214 11.29 -0.95 -8.20
CA MET A 214 10.74 0.40 -8.38
C MET A 214 10.14 0.96 -7.09
N GLU A 215 9.44 0.14 -6.30
CA GLU A 215 8.90 0.53 -4.99
C GLU A 215 10.02 0.79 -3.98
N GLY A 216 11.01 -0.10 -3.90
CA GLY A 216 12.18 0.10 -3.04
C GLY A 216 12.90 1.41 -3.38
N PHE A 217 13.04 1.72 -4.67
CA PHE A 217 13.60 3.00 -5.11
C PHE A 217 12.74 4.20 -4.70
N ALA A 218 11.43 4.13 -4.92
CA ALA A 218 10.49 5.20 -4.60
C ALA A 218 10.38 5.46 -3.09
N MET A 219 10.45 4.42 -2.26
CA MET A 219 10.34 4.53 -0.80
C MET A 219 11.65 4.93 -0.14
N SER A 220 12.76 4.33 -0.55
CA SER A 220 14.03 4.53 0.16
C SER A 220 14.74 5.83 -0.25
N GLY A 221 14.34 6.47 -1.34
CA GLY A 221 15.05 7.63 -1.90
C GLY A 221 16.51 7.31 -2.25
N MET A 222 16.87 6.02 -2.29
CA MET A 222 18.23 5.52 -2.40
C MET A 222 18.74 5.69 -3.83
N CYS A 223 19.23 6.88 -4.13
CA CYS A 223 20.23 7.06 -5.19
C CYS A 223 21.65 6.74 -4.69
N GLU A 224 21.93 6.71 -3.38
CA GLU A 224 23.32 6.73 -2.89
C GLU A 224 23.89 5.38 -2.41
N GLU A 225 23.12 4.52 -1.75
CA GLU A 225 23.71 3.35 -1.05
C GLU A 225 23.79 2.06 -1.87
N ALA A 226 22.99 1.88 -2.92
CA ALA A 226 22.95 0.63 -3.67
C ALA A 226 24.13 0.45 -4.64
N THR A 227 24.75 1.56 -5.06
CA THR A 227 25.83 1.56 -6.07
C THR A 227 27.23 1.64 -5.47
N GLY A 228 27.36 1.99 -4.18
CA GLY A 228 28.66 2.19 -3.51
C GLY A 228 29.50 3.33 -4.09
N ASP A 229 28.91 4.12 -5.00
CA ASP A 229 29.55 5.22 -5.71
C ASP A 229 28.68 6.47 -5.51
N PRO A 230 29.17 7.47 -4.75
CA PRO A 230 28.41 8.68 -4.41
C PRO A 230 28.13 9.57 -5.63
N ASP A 231 28.78 9.33 -6.78
CA ASP A 231 28.60 10.13 -8.00
C ASP A 231 27.72 9.45 -9.06
N VAL A 232 27.18 8.26 -8.78
CA VAL A 232 26.27 7.59 -9.73
C VAL A 232 24.90 8.26 -9.68
N LYS A 233 24.75 9.30 -10.49
CA LYS A 233 23.44 9.71 -11.02
C LYS A 233 23.01 8.65 -12.02
N MET A 234 22.08 7.79 -11.62
CA MET A 234 21.48 6.81 -12.52
C MET A 234 20.70 7.54 -13.64
N GLN A 235 21.38 7.84 -14.75
CA GLN A 235 20.75 8.44 -15.92
C GLN A 235 19.97 7.36 -16.67
N TRP A 236 18.65 7.34 -16.48
CA TRP A 236 17.71 6.49 -17.24
C TRP A 236 17.80 6.67 -18.77
N VAL A 237 18.46 7.73 -19.23
CA VAL A 237 18.67 8.07 -20.65
C VAL A 237 19.39 6.94 -21.42
N HIS A 238 20.20 6.12 -20.75
CA HIS A 238 20.99 5.07 -21.41
C HIS A 238 20.29 3.71 -21.52
N TYR A 239 19.22 3.45 -20.76
CA TYR A 239 18.60 2.12 -20.74
C TYR A 239 17.56 1.92 -21.87
N TRP A 240 16.94 2.99 -22.36
CA TRP A 240 15.88 2.93 -23.38
C TRP A 240 16.34 3.31 -24.80
N ARG A 241 17.63 3.63 -25.01
CA ARG A 241 18.12 4.10 -26.31
C ARG A 241 18.48 3.02 -27.33
N ASN A 242 18.37 1.72 -27.01
CA ASN A 242 18.94 0.64 -27.83
C ASN A 242 17.95 -0.45 -28.30
N VAL A 243 16.64 -0.18 -28.44
CA VAL A 243 15.68 -1.22 -28.89
C VAL A 243 14.93 -0.87 -30.19
N ILE A 244 15.29 0.22 -30.87
CA ILE A 244 14.80 0.49 -32.23
C ILE A 244 15.98 0.87 -33.14
N GLN A 245 16.58 -0.14 -33.78
CA GLN A 245 17.28 -0.02 -35.05
C GLN A 245 16.81 -1.14 -35.98
#